data_AF-A0A6P5EC31-F1
#
_entry.id   AF-A0A6P5EC31-F1
#
_cell.length_a   1.000
_cell.length_b   1.000
_cell.length_c   1.000
_cell.angle_alpha   90.00
_cell.angle_beta   90.00
_cell.angle_gamma   90.00
#
_symmetry.space_group_name_H-M   'P 1'
#
loop_
_entity.id
_entity.type
_entity.pdbx_description
1 polymer ?
#
loop_
_entity_poly.entity_id
_entity_poly.type
_entity_poly.pdbx_seq_one_letter_code
_entity_poly.pdbx_strand_id
1 'polypeptide(L)'
;MERDAPPLSSTLFMDGVGEVVLTLRPDGISWKPLDAGVVASSCLGMDFRSKIQTEIKFSDVYGVELIDSGLVHNGSWNIGTFRWGGDSEAHRFVVHGFLGERGSASPWVLVAYTFGHKYLKICQKWVEHIEACIKNEPARPRSLLVLVHPLCGKGKGRKSWDTVAPIFCRAKVQTKVTVTQRAGHAYNVVSSLSDRELRSFDGIVAVGGDGLFNEVLNGLLASRHEASYPPSPTELSFAGCGEQSQQCRDNTNGRCSSNDVNDMASETSLTSDDHEPLLTSSMPNGTDIPKSTTKNEECNAANQAPSTPFPNDWFRLGIIPAGSTDAIVLSTTGIRDPVTSALNIVLGRKMLLDIAQVVRWKASPSPRDLPSVHYAASFAGFVIF
;
A
#
# COMPACT_ATOMS: atom_id res chain seq x y z
N MET A 1 4.19 -38.40 5.95
CA MET A 1 5.39 -38.93 5.29
C MET A 1 5.26 -38.59 3.81
N GLU A 2 5.82 -37.46 3.38
CA GLU A 2 6.03 -37.15 1.96
C GLU A 2 7.11 -36.06 1.89
N ARG A 3 8.37 -36.46 2.09
CA ARG A 3 9.54 -35.64 1.80
C ARG A 3 10.57 -36.60 1.24
N ASP A 4 10.76 -36.53 -0.07
CA ASP A 4 12.00 -36.80 -0.81
C ASP A 4 11.67 -37.03 -2.30
N ALA A 5 10.81 -36.18 -2.88
CA ALA A 5 10.90 -35.95 -4.31
C ALA A 5 12.18 -35.11 -4.54
N PRO A 6 13.10 -35.52 -5.42
CA PRO A 6 14.28 -34.73 -5.71
C PRO A 6 13.86 -33.34 -6.22
N PRO A 7 14.59 -32.28 -5.85
CA PRO A 7 14.28 -30.93 -6.31
C PRO A 7 14.27 -30.92 -7.83
N LEU A 8 13.26 -30.28 -8.44
CA LEU A 8 13.15 -30.14 -9.88
C LEU A 8 14.45 -29.49 -10.39
N SER A 9 15.17 -30.22 -11.23
CA SER A 9 16.43 -29.78 -11.84
C SER A 9 16.43 -30.13 -13.32
N SER A 10 16.89 -29.22 -14.16
CA SER A 10 16.95 -29.41 -15.61
C SER A 10 18.07 -28.59 -16.22
N THR A 11 18.73 -29.14 -17.24
CA THR A 11 19.64 -28.37 -18.09
C THR A 11 18.81 -27.53 -19.06
N LEU A 12 18.97 -26.21 -18.98
CA LEU A 12 18.29 -25.23 -19.81
C LEU A 12 19.33 -24.30 -20.43
N PHE A 13 18.96 -23.60 -21.50
CA PHE A 13 19.75 -22.48 -22.01
C PHE A 13 19.30 -21.19 -21.32
N MET A 14 20.23 -20.31 -20.94
CA MET A 14 19.91 -18.99 -20.38
C MET A 14 20.53 -17.88 -21.24
N ASP A 15 19.73 -16.87 -21.56
CA ASP A 15 20.17 -15.73 -22.36
C ASP A 15 21.37 -15.02 -21.69
N GLY A 16 22.45 -14.80 -22.46
CA GLY A 16 23.68 -14.14 -21.98
C GLY A 16 24.63 -15.00 -21.16
N VAL A 17 24.28 -16.26 -20.85
CA VAL A 17 25.13 -17.18 -20.05
C VAL A 17 25.41 -18.51 -20.75
N GLY A 18 24.46 -19.04 -21.54
CA GLY A 18 24.62 -20.33 -22.21
C GLY A 18 23.92 -21.46 -21.47
N GLU A 19 24.45 -22.69 -21.55
CA GLU A 19 23.85 -23.83 -20.85
C GLU A 19 24.02 -23.72 -19.33
N VAL A 20 22.90 -23.86 -18.62
CA VAL A 20 22.83 -23.81 -17.16
C VAL A 20 22.04 -24.99 -16.61
N VAL A 21 22.42 -25.46 -15.42
CA VAL A 21 21.58 -26.34 -14.62
C VAL A 21 20.68 -25.45 -13.77
N LEU A 22 19.39 -25.37 -14.10
CA LEU A 22 18.39 -24.68 -13.29
C LEU A 22 17.84 -25.63 -12.23
N THR A 23 17.85 -25.19 -10.98
CA THR A 23 17.38 -25.95 -9.81
C THR A 23 16.32 -25.16 -9.07
N LEU A 24 15.19 -25.80 -8.79
CA LEU A 24 14.12 -25.28 -7.96
C LEU A 24 14.50 -25.44 -6.48
N ARG A 25 14.42 -24.35 -5.71
CA ARG A 25 14.60 -24.34 -4.26
C ARG A 25 13.27 -23.99 -3.57
N PRO A 26 13.13 -24.26 -2.27
CA PRO A 26 11.91 -23.89 -1.54
C PRO A 26 11.61 -22.39 -1.56
N ASP A 27 12.64 -21.54 -1.57
CA ASP A 27 12.54 -20.08 -1.47
C ASP A 27 12.84 -19.35 -2.79
N GLY A 28 13.13 -20.06 -3.88
CA GLY A 28 13.46 -19.45 -5.16
C GLY A 28 13.97 -20.43 -6.21
N ILE A 29 14.67 -19.89 -7.20
CA ILE A 29 15.37 -20.65 -8.23
C ILE A 29 16.85 -20.29 -8.25
N SER A 30 17.68 -21.23 -8.67
CA SER A 30 19.11 -21.01 -8.82
C SER A 30 19.67 -21.73 -10.02
N TRP A 31 20.69 -21.17 -10.64
CA TRP A 31 21.32 -21.75 -11.82
C TRP A 31 22.84 -21.81 -11.69
N LYS A 32 23.43 -22.84 -12.29
CA LYS A 32 24.89 -22.98 -12.40
C LYS A 32 25.25 -23.14 -13.88
N PRO A 33 26.14 -22.31 -14.45
CA PRO A 33 26.66 -22.52 -15.79
C PRO A 33 27.37 -23.88 -15.88
N LEU A 34 27.16 -24.63 -16.98
CA LEU A 34 27.90 -25.86 -17.24
C LEU A 34 29.32 -25.55 -17.73
N ASP A 35 29.48 -24.53 -18.56
CA ASP A 35 30.77 -24.03 -19.01
C ASP A 35 31.12 -22.72 -18.31
N ALA A 36 31.78 -22.81 -17.15
CA ALA A 36 32.27 -21.64 -16.41
C ALA A 36 33.44 -20.89 -17.10
N GLY A 37 33.77 -21.22 -18.35
CA GLY A 37 35.02 -20.86 -19.01
C GLY A 37 35.01 -19.58 -19.85
N VAL A 38 33.87 -18.98 -20.19
CA VAL A 38 33.84 -17.92 -21.23
C VAL A 38 32.89 -16.76 -20.88
N VAL A 39 33.05 -16.12 -19.72
CA VAL A 39 32.62 -14.71 -19.55
C VAL A 39 33.58 -13.98 -18.60
N ALA A 40 34.85 -13.91 -18.97
CA ALA A 40 35.75 -12.88 -18.47
C ALA A 40 36.21 -12.06 -19.68
N SER A 41 35.53 -10.94 -19.96
CA SER A 41 36.11 -9.93 -20.85
C SER A 41 37.17 -9.19 -20.06
N SER A 42 38.42 -9.67 -20.12
CA SER A 42 39.57 -8.92 -19.65
C SER A 42 39.95 -7.90 -20.71
N CYS A 43 39.53 -6.65 -20.52
CA CYS A 43 40.21 -5.52 -21.12
C CYS A 43 41.14 -4.92 -20.04
N LEU A 44 42.45 -4.89 -20.32
CA LEU A 44 43.47 -4.19 -19.53
C LEU A 44 43.78 -4.75 -18.11
N GLY A 45 43.74 -6.06 -17.90
CA GLY A 45 44.29 -6.67 -16.67
C GLY A 45 43.49 -6.38 -15.39
N MET A 46 42.25 -5.90 -15.52
CA MET A 46 41.30 -5.82 -14.41
C MET A 46 40.31 -6.98 -14.51
N ASP A 47 40.32 -7.88 -13.52
CA ASP A 47 39.30 -8.91 -13.36
C ASP A 47 37.95 -8.26 -13.01
N PHE A 48 37.16 -7.89 -14.02
CA PHE A 48 35.75 -7.56 -13.83
C PHE A 48 34.94 -8.85 -13.61
N ARG A 49 35.10 -9.47 -12.44
CA ARG A 49 34.07 -10.38 -11.92
C ARG A 49 32.88 -9.52 -11.48
N SER A 50 32.06 -9.09 -12.43
CA SER A 50 30.68 -8.75 -12.08
C SER A 50 30.11 -10.01 -11.43
N LYS A 51 29.63 -9.89 -10.19
CA LYS A 51 29.08 -11.01 -9.43
C LYS A 51 27.78 -11.39 -10.12
N ILE A 52 27.84 -12.23 -11.16
CA ILE A 52 26.66 -12.68 -11.89
C ILE A 52 25.75 -13.31 -10.85
N GLN A 53 24.59 -12.71 -10.64
CA GLN A 53 23.60 -13.26 -9.74
C GLN A 53 23.15 -14.61 -10.31
N THR A 54 23.27 -15.66 -9.51
CA THR A 54 22.97 -17.05 -9.89
C THR A 54 21.73 -17.59 -9.20
N GLU A 55 20.97 -16.71 -8.55
CA GLU A 55 19.75 -17.06 -7.84
C GLU A 55 18.79 -15.88 -7.73
N ILE A 56 17.49 -16.19 -7.68
CA ILE A 56 16.44 -15.23 -7.36
C ILE A 56 15.40 -15.90 -6.44
N LYS A 57 14.96 -15.15 -5.42
CA LYS A 57 13.96 -15.60 -4.46
C LYS A 57 12.54 -15.37 -4.96
N PHE A 58 11.60 -16.23 -4.62
CA PHE A 58 10.18 -16.04 -4.97
C PHE A 58 9.58 -14.77 -4.37
N SER A 59 10.09 -14.31 -3.22
CA SER A 59 9.75 -13.02 -2.63
C SER A 59 10.06 -11.82 -3.52
N ASP A 60 10.95 -11.98 -4.51
CA ASP A 60 11.35 -10.93 -5.44
C ASP A 60 10.90 -11.19 -6.89
N VAL A 61 10.29 -12.35 -7.19
CA VAL A 61 9.75 -12.69 -8.52
C VAL A 61 8.29 -12.25 -8.60
N TYR A 62 7.97 -11.23 -9.41
CA TYR A 62 6.58 -10.78 -9.51
C TYR A 62 5.76 -11.56 -10.54
N GLY A 63 6.38 -12.21 -11.53
CA GLY A 63 5.67 -13.10 -12.45
C GLY A 63 6.58 -13.91 -13.36
N VAL A 64 5.97 -14.84 -14.08
CA VAL A 64 6.63 -15.73 -15.04
C VAL A 64 5.75 -15.86 -16.28
N GLU A 65 6.35 -15.82 -17.46
CA GLU A 65 5.65 -15.86 -18.73
C GLU A 65 6.28 -16.89 -19.67
N LEU A 66 5.45 -17.68 -20.33
CA LEU A 66 5.87 -18.55 -21.43
C LEU A 66 5.84 -17.74 -22.73
N ILE A 67 6.95 -17.71 -23.45
CA ILE A 67 7.06 -17.06 -24.76
C ILE A 67 6.96 -18.17 -25.82
N ASP A 68 5.83 -18.19 -26.53
CA ASP A 68 5.69 -19.07 -27.68
C ASP A 68 6.51 -18.54 -28.86
N SER A 69 7.11 -19.44 -29.63
CA SER A 69 7.99 -19.07 -30.72
C SER A 69 7.18 -18.56 -31.91
N GLY A 70 6.97 -17.24 -31.98
CA GLY A 70 6.42 -16.58 -33.15
C GLY A 70 5.64 -15.29 -32.84
N LEU A 71 6.07 -14.18 -33.45
CA LEU A 71 5.41 -12.86 -33.49
C LEU A 71 5.36 -12.06 -32.17
N VAL A 72 6.45 -11.33 -31.90
CA VAL A 72 6.37 -10.11 -31.08
C VAL A 72 5.77 -9.00 -31.95
N HIS A 73 4.44 -8.86 -31.95
CA HIS A 73 3.78 -7.61 -32.30
C HIS A 73 3.10 -7.03 -31.06
N ASN A 74 3.81 -6.11 -30.41
CA ASN A 74 3.42 -4.71 -30.19
C ASN A 74 3.91 -4.23 -28.80
N GLY A 75 4.74 -3.17 -28.80
CA GLY A 75 5.03 -2.38 -27.60
C GLY A 75 6.41 -2.56 -26.95
N SER A 76 7.47 -2.20 -27.68
CA SER A 76 8.72 -1.60 -27.16
C SER A 76 9.32 -2.21 -25.88
N TRP A 77 10.11 -3.29 -26.03
CA TRP A 77 11.45 -3.43 -25.46
C TRP A 77 12.26 -4.32 -26.41
N ASN A 78 13.43 -3.86 -26.82
CA ASN A 78 14.31 -4.54 -27.78
C ASN A 78 14.82 -5.86 -27.18
N ILE A 79 14.06 -6.94 -27.33
CA ILE A 79 14.56 -8.31 -27.12
C ILE A 79 15.25 -8.70 -28.43
N GLY A 80 16.58 -8.70 -28.41
CA GLY A 80 17.41 -9.12 -29.52
C GLY A 80 17.00 -10.51 -30.01
N THR A 81 16.63 -10.59 -31.27
CA THR A 81 16.41 -11.84 -32.00
C THR A 81 17.72 -12.64 -32.04
N PHE A 82 17.79 -13.76 -31.33
CA PHE A 82 18.90 -14.71 -31.46
C PHE A 82 18.54 -15.83 -32.45
N ARG A 83 19.44 -16.11 -33.39
CA ARG A 83 19.39 -17.27 -34.29
C ARG A 83 20.26 -18.37 -33.69
N TRP A 84 19.63 -19.50 -33.37
CA TRP A 84 20.34 -20.75 -33.10
C TRP A 84 21.16 -21.12 -34.35
N GLY A 85 22.42 -21.51 -34.17
CA GLY A 85 23.18 -22.17 -35.22
C GLY A 85 22.53 -23.52 -35.52
N GLY A 86 21.55 -23.51 -36.44
CA GLY A 86 20.76 -24.68 -36.85
C GLY A 86 19.29 -24.57 -36.45
N ASP A 87 18.49 -23.87 -37.26
CA ASP A 87 17.05 -24.03 -37.58
C ASP A 87 16.01 -24.64 -36.59
N SER A 88 16.27 -24.71 -35.29
CA SER A 88 15.30 -25.19 -34.29
C SER A 88 14.93 -24.04 -33.34
N GLU A 89 13.72 -23.52 -33.48
CA GLU A 89 13.15 -22.55 -32.53
C GLU A 89 13.01 -23.20 -31.15
N ALA A 90 13.78 -22.71 -30.17
CA ALA A 90 13.63 -23.13 -28.79
C ALA A 90 12.47 -22.37 -28.11
N HIS A 91 11.62 -23.10 -27.40
CA HIS A 91 10.60 -22.49 -26.54
C HIS A 91 11.26 -21.82 -25.35
N ARG A 92 10.70 -20.69 -24.91
CA ARG A 92 11.30 -19.85 -23.88
C ARG A 92 10.29 -19.51 -22.79
N PHE A 93 10.79 -19.27 -21.58
CA PHE A 93 10.03 -18.63 -20.53
C PHE A 93 10.88 -17.58 -19.83
N VAL A 94 10.24 -16.54 -19.31
CA VAL A 94 10.90 -15.42 -18.64
C VAL A 94 10.44 -15.35 -17.20
N VAL A 95 11.40 -15.28 -16.28
CA VAL A 95 11.17 -15.02 -14.87
C VAL A 95 11.44 -13.55 -14.59
N HIS A 96 10.40 -12.81 -14.22
CA HIS A 96 10.48 -11.37 -13.97
C HIS A 96 10.66 -11.09 -12.48
N GLY A 97 11.76 -10.41 -12.15
CA GLY A 97 12.13 -10.05 -10.79
C GLY A 97 12.18 -8.55 -10.55
N PHE A 98 12.14 -8.18 -9.26
CA PHE A 98 12.31 -6.82 -8.80
C PHE A 98 13.16 -6.81 -7.52
N LEU A 99 14.42 -6.40 -7.67
CA LEU A 99 15.45 -6.54 -6.65
C LEU A 99 15.76 -5.20 -6.01
N GLY A 100 15.94 -5.19 -4.69
CA GLY A 100 16.44 -4.03 -3.96
C GLY A 100 17.96 -3.99 -3.97
N GLU A 101 18.56 -2.94 -4.51
CA GLU A 101 20.02 -2.81 -4.58
C GLU A 101 20.53 -2.10 -3.31
N ARG A 102 21.44 -2.74 -2.55
CA ARG A 102 22.09 -2.09 -1.42
C ARG A 102 23.16 -1.12 -1.94
N GLY A 103 22.91 0.18 -1.78
CA GLY A 103 23.94 1.23 -1.93
C GLY A 103 23.94 2.03 -3.23
N SER A 104 22.89 1.95 -4.06
CA SER A 104 22.73 2.81 -5.24
C SER A 104 21.66 3.89 -5.03
N ALA A 105 21.70 4.94 -5.88
CA ALA A 105 20.76 6.07 -5.82
C ALA A 105 19.33 5.71 -6.29
N SER A 106 19.14 4.54 -6.92
CA SER A 106 17.84 3.99 -7.30
C SER A 106 17.63 2.68 -6.54
N PRO A 107 16.75 2.65 -5.52
CA PRO A 107 16.71 1.53 -4.57
C PRO A 107 16.25 0.20 -5.17
N TRP A 108 15.75 0.19 -6.42
CA TRP A 108 15.14 -0.98 -7.02
C TRP A 108 15.47 -1.15 -8.50
N VAL A 109 15.66 -2.40 -8.94
CA VAL A 109 16.00 -2.78 -10.31
C VAL A 109 15.07 -3.90 -10.80
N LEU A 110 14.50 -3.70 -11.99
CA LEU A 110 13.76 -4.74 -12.72
C LEU A 110 14.75 -5.69 -13.39
N VAL A 111 14.55 -6.99 -13.19
CA VAL A 111 15.34 -8.04 -13.82
C VAL A 111 14.45 -9.03 -14.56
N ALA A 112 14.97 -9.60 -15.64
CA ALA A 112 14.28 -10.63 -16.41
C ALA A 112 15.29 -11.72 -16.76
N TYR A 113 15.02 -12.96 -16.33
CA TYR A 113 15.83 -14.13 -16.64
C TYR A 113 15.09 -14.99 -17.66
N THR A 114 15.60 -15.05 -18.89
CA THR A 114 15.03 -15.86 -19.96
C THR A 114 15.70 -17.22 -20.01
N PHE A 115 14.90 -18.27 -19.89
CA PHE A 115 15.34 -19.66 -20.00
C PHE A 115 14.70 -20.31 -21.24
N GLY A 116 15.47 -21.14 -21.93
CA GLY A 116 15.07 -21.81 -23.16
C GLY A 116 15.23 -23.32 -23.07
N HIS A 117 14.33 -24.06 -23.72
CA HIS A 117 14.43 -25.50 -23.88
C HIS A 117 13.82 -25.96 -25.22
N LYS A 118 14.39 -27.01 -25.81
CA LYS A 118 13.90 -27.61 -27.08
C LYS A 118 12.49 -28.20 -27.00
N TYR A 119 12.02 -28.52 -25.80
CA TYR A 119 10.71 -29.14 -25.57
C TYR A 119 9.82 -28.19 -24.76
N LEU A 120 8.71 -27.75 -25.36
CA LEU A 120 7.69 -26.89 -24.74
C LEU A 120 7.24 -27.41 -23.38
N LYS A 121 7.03 -28.74 -23.26
CA LYS A 121 6.58 -29.38 -22.02
C LYS A 121 7.50 -29.12 -20.83
N ILE A 122 8.80 -28.96 -21.05
CA ILE A 122 9.76 -28.65 -19.98
C ILE A 122 9.60 -27.19 -19.54
N CYS A 123 9.48 -26.25 -20.50
CA CYS A 123 9.20 -24.85 -20.19
C CYS A 123 7.87 -24.69 -19.43
N GLN A 124 6.80 -25.33 -19.91
CA GLN A 124 5.48 -25.34 -19.26
C GLN A 124 5.57 -25.86 -17.84
N LYS A 125 6.24 -27.01 -17.63
CA LYS A 125 6.45 -27.58 -16.29
C LYS A 125 7.16 -26.58 -15.37
N TRP A 126 8.21 -25.89 -15.83
CA TRP A 126 8.91 -24.88 -15.03
C TRP A 126 8.02 -23.68 -14.69
N VAL A 127 7.28 -23.15 -15.66
CA VAL A 127 6.33 -22.06 -15.45
C VAL A 127 5.30 -22.46 -14.38
N GLU A 128 4.66 -23.62 -14.53
CA GLU A 128 3.67 -24.14 -13.58
C GLU A 128 4.24 -24.28 -12.14
N HIS A 129 5.45 -24.81 -12.00
CA HIS A 129 6.08 -24.97 -10.68
C HIS A 129 6.44 -23.62 -10.05
N ILE A 130 7.02 -22.70 -10.83
CA ILE A 130 7.36 -21.35 -10.34
C ILE A 130 6.09 -20.60 -9.94
N GLU A 131 5.04 -20.65 -10.75
CA GLU A 131 3.75 -20.04 -10.43
C GLU A 131 3.12 -20.62 -9.16
N ALA A 132 3.19 -21.94 -8.98
CA ALA A 132 2.70 -22.60 -7.77
C ALA A 132 3.47 -22.13 -6.52
N CYS A 133 4.79 -22.01 -6.60
CA CYS A 133 5.61 -21.46 -5.52
C CYS A 133 5.24 -20.00 -5.21
N ILE A 134 5.14 -19.15 -6.24
CA ILE A 134 4.74 -17.75 -6.09
C ILE A 134 3.35 -17.60 -5.46
N LYS A 135 2.39 -18.44 -5.86
CA LYS A 135 1.01 -18.43 -5.32
C LYS A 135 0.94 -18.79 -3.83
N ASN A 136 1.92 -19.56 -3.35
CA ASN A 136 2.04 -19.99 -1.97
C ASN A 136 2.77 -18.97 -1.08
N GLU A 137 3.28 -17.85 -1.63
CA GLU A 137 3.82 -16.76 -0.84
C GLU A 137 2.72 -16.08 0.00
N PRO A 138 2.78 -16.14 1.34
CA PRO A 138 1.68 -15.74 2.21
C PRO A 138 1.46 -14.22 2.23
N ALA A 139 2.50 -13.44 1.87
CA ALA A 139 2.41 -11.99 1.87
C ALA A 139 1.73 -11.43 0.62
N ARG A 140 1.65 -12.21 -0.47
CA ARG A 140 1.20 -11.73 -1.79
C ARG A 140 -0.32 -11.57 -1.84
N PRO A 141 -0.84 -10.40 -2.24
CA PRO A 141 -2.28 -10.22 -2.44
C PRO A 141 -2.78 -11.03 -3.63
N ARG A 142 -4.01 -11.51 -3.55
CA ARG A 142 -4.72 -12.25 -4.60
C ARG A 142 -5.83 -11.41 -5.22
N SER A 143 -6.51 -10.60 -4.42
CA SER A 143 -7.64 -9.76 -4.85
C SER A 143 -7.53 -8.36 -4.25
N LEU A 144 -7.59 -7.32 -5.10
CA LEU A 144 -7.47 -5.93 -4.67
C LEU A 144 -8.60 -5.08 -5.24
N LEU A 145 -9.16 -4.19 -4.41
CA LEU A 145 -10.02 -3.10 -4.87
C LEU A 145 -9.13 -1.90 -5.25
N VAL A 146 -9.23 -1.42 -6.48
CA VAL A 146 -8.41 -0.32 -7.00
C VAL A 146 -9.29 0.90 -7.20
N LEU A 147 -8.98 1.99 -6.51
CA LEU A 147 -9.69 3.27 -6.63
C LEU A 147 -8.80 4.25 -7.40
N VAL A 148 -9.25 4.70 -8.56
CA VAL A 148 -8.46 5.55 -9.46
C VAL A 148 -9.04 6.94 -9.50
N HIS A 149 -8.25 7.97 -9.18
CA HIS A 149 -8.67 9.36 -9.43
C HIS A 149 -8.21 9.82 -10.82
N PRO A 150 -9.12 10.02 -11.79
CA PRO A 150 -8.71 10.22 -13.18
C PRO A 150 -7.97 11.55 -13.42
N LEU A 151 -8.28 12.59 -12.63
CA LEU A 151 -7.80 13.95 -12.84
C LEU A 151 -6.54 14.32 -12.04
N CYS A 152 -5.99 13.40 -11.24
CA CYS A 152 -4.77 13.68 -10.46
C CYS A 152 -3.55 13.94 -11.36
N GLY A 153 -2.58 14.70 -10.84
CA GLY A 153 -1.25 14.84 -11.43
C GLY A 153 -1.26 15.36 -12.86
N LYS A 154 -1.89 16.51 -13.08
CA LYS A 154 -2.09 17.12 -14.42
C LYS A 154 -2.93 16.22 -15.35
N GLY A 155 -3.95 15.53 -14.81
CA GLY A 155 -4.87 14.68 -15.60
C GLY A 155 -4.26 13.35 -16.04
N LYS A 156 -3.25 12.84 -15.31
CA LYS A 156 -2.53 11.60 -15.66
C LYS A 156 -2.97 10.39 -14.86
N GLY A 157 -3.87 10.52 -13.88
CA GLY A 157 -4.26 9.43 -12.99
C GLY A 157 -4.68 8.13 -13.68
N ARG A 158 -5.50 8.23 -14.73
CA ARG A 158 -5.89 7.05 -15.54
C ARG A 158 -4.70 6.43 -16.26
N LYS A 159 -3.82 7.26 -16.85
CA LYS A 159 -2.59 6.81 -17.51
C LYS A 159 -1.61 6.16 -16.54
N SER A 160 -1.54 6.63 -15.30
CA SER A 160 -0.73 6.00 -14.25
C SER A 160 -1.24 4.59 -13.97
N TRP A 161 -2.56 4.39 -13.87
CA TRP A 161 -3.14 3.05 -13.75
C TRP A 161 -2.86 2.19 -14.99
N ASP A 162 -3.10 2.71 -16.20
CA ASP A 162 -2.89 1.97 -17.44
C ASP A 162 -1.42 1.50 -17.60
N THR A 163 -0.47 2.29 -17.12
CA THR A 163 0.97 1.94 -17.09
C THR A 163 1.25 0.72 -16.20
N VAL A 164 0.59 0.62 -15.05
CA VAL A 164 0.92 -0.37 -14.02
C VAL A 164 -0.01 -1.58 -14.02
N ALA A 165 -1.22 -1.48 -14.58
CA ALA A 165 -2.18 -2.58 -14.66
C ALA A 165 -1.58 -3.88 -15.24
N PRO A 166 -0.70 -3.85 -16.28
CA PRO A 166 -0.03 -5.06 -16.76
C PRO A 166 0.82 -5.78 -15.71
N ILE A 167 1.38 -5.06 -14.72
CA ILE A 167 2.14 -5.65 -13.61
C ILE A 167 1.23 -6.50 -12.73
N PHE A 168 0.02 -6.02 -12.41
CA PHE A 168 -0.98 -6.77 -11.65
C PHE A 168 -1.45 -8.00 -12.42
N CYS A 169 -1.69 -7.86 -13.73
CA CYS A 169 -2.05 -8.98 -14.60
C CYS A 169 -0.96 -10.06 -14.62
N ARG A 170 0.30 -9.66 -14.84
CA ARG A 170 1.46 -10.57 -14.84
C ARG A 170 1.65 -11.26 -13.49
N ALA A 171 1.42 -10.54 -12.39
CA ALA A 171 1.49 -11.09 -11.04
C ALA A 171 0.28 -11.96 -10.66
N LYS A 172 -0.69 -12.13 -11.56
CA LYS A 172 -1.95 -12.86 -11.36
C LYS A 172 -2.76 -12.34 -10.17
N VAL A 173 -2.70 -11.03 -9.92
CA VAL A 173 -3.49 -10.35 -8.89
C VAL A 173 -4.80 -9.86 -9.52
N GLN A 174 -5.93 -10.34 -9.00
CA GLN A 174 -7.25 -9.90 -9.45
C GLN A 174 -7.49 -8.47 -8.96
N THR A 175 -7.94 -7.60 -9.87
CA THR A 175 -8.21 -6.19 -9.54
C THR A 175 -9.64 -5.81 -9.91
N LYS A 176 -10.38 -5.24 -8.95
CA LYS A 176 -11.67 -4.57 -9.20
C LYS A 176 -11.42 -3.08 -9.27
N VAL A 177 -11.50 -2.49 -10.45
CA VAL A 177 -11.17 -1.07 -10.65
C VAL A 177 -12.43 -0.20 -10.60
N THR A 178 -12.41 0.83 -9.75
CA THR A 178 -13.46 1.86 -9.68
C THR A 178 -12.81 3.22 -9.90
N VAL A 179 -13.26 3.93 -10.92
CA VAL A 179 -12.80 5.30 -11.21
C VAL A 179 -13.65 6.30 -10.42
N THR A 180 -12.99 7.15 -9.63
CA THR A 180 -13.67 8.19 -8.85
C THR A 180 -14.14 9.34 -9.75
N GLN A 181 -15.21 10.01 -9.35
CA GLN A 181 -15.92 10.99 -10.19
C GLN A 181 -15.88 12.41 -9.60
N ARG A 182 -15.70 12.51 -8.28
CA ARG A 182 -15.73 13.75 -7.50
C ARG A 182 -14.97 13.54 -6.19
N ALA A 183 -14.67 14.63 -5.49
CA ALA A 183 -14.14 14.61 -4.12
C ALA A 183 -15.11 13.89 -3.17
N GLY A 184 -14.57 13.11 -2.23
CA GLY A 184 -15.33 12.28 -1.30
C GLY A 184 -15.96 11.03 -1.92
N HIS A 185 -15.78 10.78 -3.22
CA HIS A 185 -16.34 9.57 -3.83
C HIS A 185 -15.65 8.30 -3.32
N ALA A 186 -14.32 8.32 -3.14
CA ALA A 186 -13.62 7.14 -2.63
C ALA A 186 -14.05 6.83 -1.19
N TYR A 187 -14.20 7.87 -0.36
CA TYR A 187 -14.74 7.74 0.99
C TYR A 187 -16.11 7.03 0.98
N ASN A 188 -17.05 7.52 0.18
CA ASN A 188 -18.41 6.96 0.09
C ASN A 188 -18.42 5.51 -0.40
N VAL A 189 -17.59 5.19 -1.41
CA VAL A 189 -17.47 3.81 -1.91
C VAL A 189 -17.00 2.91 -0.79
N VAL A 190 -15.90 3.24 -0.10
CA VAL A 190 -15.30 2.39 0.93
C VAL A 190 -16.17 2.29 2.19
N SER A 191 -16.81 3.38 2.62
CA SER A 191 -17.69 3.38 3.78
C SER A 191 -18.99 2.59 3.55
N SER A 192 -19.47 2.55 2.29
CA SER A 192 -20.64 1.76 1.90
C SER A 192 -20.39 0.26 1.75
N LEU A 193 -19.13 -0.18 1.68
CA LEU A 193 -18.80 -1.61 1.57
C LEU A 193 -19.26 -2.33 2.83
N SER A 194 -19.96 -3.44 2.66
CA SER A 194 -20.24 -4.37 3.75
C SER A 194 -18.97 -5.11 4.16
N ASP A 195 -18.92 -5.60 5.40
CA ASP A 195 -17.76 -6.37 5.89
C ASP A 195 -17.57 -7.70 5.14
N ARG A 196 -18.63 -8.23 4.54
CA ARG A 196 -18.55 -9.39 3.63
C ARG A 196 -17.82 -9.04 2.34
N GLU A 197 -18.14 -7.90 1.73
CA GLU A 197 -17.46 -7.42 0.52
C GLU A 197 -16.01 -7.05 0.82
N LEU A 198 -15.75 -6.41 1.97
CA LEU A 198 -14.41 -6.07 2.38
C LEU A 198 -13.51 -7.31 2.49
N ARG A 199 -14.02 -8.40 3.10
CA ARG A 199 -13.35 -9.71 3.19
C ARG A 199 -13.10 -10.42 1.86
N SER A 200 -13.69 -9.96 0.75
CA SER A 200 -13.40 -10.49 -0.58
C SER A 200 -12.12 -9.90 -1.22
N PHE A 201 -11.54 -8.88 -0.60
CA PHE A 201 -10.31 -8.22 -1.05
C PHE A 201 -9.24 -8.31 0.03
N ASP A 202 -8.00 -8.60 -0.35
CA ASP A 202 -6.85 -8.57 0.57
C ASP A 202 -6.40 -7.13 0.88
N GLY A 203 -6.91 -6.15 0.14
CA GLY A 203 -6.62 -4.74 0.37
C GLY A 203 -7.23 -3.79 -0.66
N ILE A 204 -7.01 -2.49 -0.43
CA ILE A 204 -7.44 -1.39 -1.30
C ILE A 204 -6.22 -0.62 -1.79
N VAL A 205 -6.17 -0.35 -3.09
CA VAL A 205 -5.12 0.45 -3.73
C VAL A 205 -5.69 1.79 -4.18
N ALA A 206 -5.12 2.89 -3.70
CA ALA A 206 -5.42 4.25 -4.16
C ALA A 206 -4.45 4.65 -5.27
N VAL A 207 -4.94 4.94 -6.47
CA VAL A 207 -4.17 5.48 -7.59
C VAL A 207 -4.45 6.98 -7.70
N GLY A 208 -3.57 7.78 -7.10
CA GLY A 208 -3.78 9.19 -6.85
C GLY A 208 -2.66 9.80 -6.01
N GLY A 209 -2.95 10.93 -5.37
CA GLY A 209 -2.07 11.51 -4.35
C GLY A 209 -2.58 11.22 -2.93
N ASP A 210 -1.96 11.88 -1.96
CA ASP A 210 -2.27 11.70 -0.53
C ASP A 210 -3.75 11.95 -0.20
N GLY A 211 -4.42 12.88 -0.90
CA GLY A 211 -5.84 13.17 -0.71
C GLY A 211 -6.75 11.97 -1.00
N LEU A 212 -6.50 11.24 -2.10
CA LEU A 212 -7.27 10.04 -2.42
C LEU A 212 -7.01 8.94 -1.39
N PHE A 213 -5.77 8.77 -0.97
CA PHE A 213 -5.42 7.81 0.08
C PHE A 213 -6.13 8.14 1.40
N ASN A 214 -6.17 9.41 1.79
CA ASN A 214 -6.89 9.85 2.99
C ASN A 214 -8.41 9.64 2.87
N GLU A 215 -9.03 9.83 1.70
CA GLU A 215 -10.45 9.47 1.50
C GLU A 215 -10.69 7.97 1.74
N VAL A 216 -9.82 7.11 1.20
CA VAL A 216 -9.90 5.66 1.39
C VAL A 216 -9.72 5.28 2.85
N LEU A 217 -8.71 5.83 3.51
CA LEU A 217 -8.43 5.61 4.93
C LEU A 217 -9.63 5.99 5.80
N ASN A 218 -10.15 7.20 5.63
CA ASN A 218 -11.28 7.68 6.42
C ASN A 218 -12.55 6.87 6.13
N GLY A 219 -12.78 6.48 4.87
CA GLY A 219 -13.93 5.64 4.51
C GLY A 219 -13.86 4.25 5.17
N LEU A 220 -12.64 3.71 5.29
CA LEU A 220 -12.40 2.43 5.96
C LEU A 220 -12.63 2.53 7.47
N LEU A 221 -12.08 3.57 8.12
CA LEU A 221 -12.10 3.71 9.58
C LEU A 221 -13.45 4.23 10.12
N ALA A 222 -14.22 5.00 9.35
CA ALA A 222 -15.42 5.69 9.82
C ALA A 222 -16.46 4.81 10.54
N SER A 223 -16.61 3.55 10.13
CA SER A 223 -17.56 2.59 10.74
C SER A 223 -16.88 1.44 11.47
N ARG A 224 -15.54 1.40 11.51
CA ARG A 224 -14.77 0.19 11.89
C ARG A 224 -13.68 0.43 12.93
N HIS A 225 -13.37 1.68 13.21
CA HIS A 225 -12.38 2.02 14.22
C HIS A 225 -13.06 2.71 15.40
N GLU A 226 -12.98 2.07 16.56
CA GLU A 226 -13.46 2.62 17.82
C GLU A 226 -12.25 3.08 18.62
N ALA A 227 -12.01 4.39 18.64
CA ALA A 227 -10.97 5.02 19.43
C ALA A 227 -11.58 6.05 20.38
N SER A 228 -11.06 6.10 21.60
CA SER A 228 -11.41 7.14 22.56
C SER A 228 -11.06 8.52 22.01
N TYR A 229 -11.93 9.49 22.24
CA TYR A 229 -11.66 10.87 21.89
C TYR A 229 -10.66 11.49 22.88
N PRO A 230 -9.80 12.42 22.43
CA PRO A 230 -9.04 13.25 23.34
C PRO A 230 -10.00 14.06 24.23
N PRO A 231 -9.54 14.59 25.38
CA PRO A 231 -10.40 15.41 26.23
C PRO A 231 -10.95 16.61 25.47
N SER A 232 -12.18 17.00 25.79
CA SER A 232 -12.78 18.21 25.21
C SER A 232 -12.04 19.47 25.69
N PRO A 233 -12.11 20.59 24.96
CA PRO A 233 -11.50 21.86 25.40
C PRO A 233 -11.98 22.31 26.79
N THR A 234 -13.24 22.01 27.12
CA THR A 234 -13.83 22.27 28.44
C THR A 234 -13.16 21.43 29.53
N GLU A 235 -12.93 20.13 29.29
CA GLU A 235 -12.22 19.23 30.22
C GLU A 235 -10.75 19.64 30.43
N LEU A 236 -10.07 20.07 29.37
CA LEU A 236 -8.71 20.61 29.43
C LEU A 236 -8.64 21.89 30.30
N SER A 237 -9.67 22.74 30.23
CA SER A 237 -9.75 23.96 31.04
C SER A 237 -9.92 23.65 32.54
N PHE A 238 -10.64 22.58 32.88
CA PHE A 238 -10.82 22.14 34.28
C PHE A 238 -9.61 21.36 34.80
N ALA A 239 -8.91 20.61 33.95
CA ALA A 239 -7.69 19.89 34.32
C ALA A 239 -6.54 20.84 34.71
N GLY A 240 -6.48 22.04 34.12
CA GLY A 240 -5.50 23.08 34.47
C GLY A 240 -5.69 23.73 35.85
N CYS A 241 -6.83 23.52 36.52
CA CYS A 241 -7.12 24.06 37.85
C CYS A 241 -7.12 23.01 38.97
N GLY A 242 -6.69 21.78 38.68
CA GLY A 242 -6.88 20.60 39.56
C GLY A 242 -5.67 20.08 40.33
N GLU A 243 -4.48 20.70 40.22
CA GLU A 243 -3.30 20.27 40.99
C GLU A 243 -2.91 21.33 42.03
N GLN A 244 -3.54 21.24 43.21
CA GLN A 244 -3.02 21.54 44.56
C GLN A 244 -4.15 22.01 45.49
N SER A 245 -5.05 21.11 45.91
CA SER A 245 -5.78 21.33 47.17
C SER A 245 -6.47 20.08 47.66
N GLN A 246 -5.70 19.15 48.26
CA GLN A 246 -6.22 18.27 49.32
C GLN A 246 -5.08 17.52 50.04
N GLN A 247 -4.46 18.19 51.01
CA GLN A 247 -4.29 17.69 52.39
C GLN A 247 -3.31 18.60 53.15
N CYS A 248 -3.88 19.50 53.97
CA CYS A 248 -3.40 19.78 55.33
C CYS A 248 -4.54 20.47 56.07
N ARG A 249 -5.07 19.76 57.06
CA ARG A 249 -6.09 20.24 58.02
C ARG A 249 -5.50 21.36 58.88
N ASP A 250 -6.37 22.30 59.21
CA ASP A 250 -6.31 23.33 60.24
C ASP A 250 -5.19 23.21 61.30
N ASN A 251 -4.35 24.24 61.39
CA ASN A 251 -4.10 24.90 62.68
C ASN A 251 -3.53 26.33 62.53
N THR A 252 -4.34 27.32 62.90
CA THR A 252 -4.04 28.65 63.51
C THR A 252 -2.89 29.55 63.02
N ASN A 253 -3.30 30.80 62.77
CA ASN A 253 -2.63 32.10 62.98
C ASN A 253 -1.41 32.50 62.13
N GLY A 254 -1.61 33.50 61.27
CA GLY A 254 -0.51 34.31 60.73
C GLY A 254 -0.96 35.29 59.64
N ARG A 255 -1.03 36.57 60.00
CA ARG A 255 -1.38 37.73 59.16
C ARG A 255 -0.16 38.17 58.32
N CYS A 256 -0.38 38.65 57.08
CA CYS A 256 0.31 39.74 56.34
C CYS A 256 0.05 39.54 54.82
N SER A 257 -0.65 40.44 54.11
CA SER A 257 -0.17 41.71 53.51
C SER A 257 1.08 41.50 52.64
N SER A 258 1.21 41.97 51.40
CA SER A 258 0.48 42.94 50.58
C SER A 258 1.27 43.13 49.27
N ASN A 259 0.60 43.62 48.21
CA ASN A 259 1.15 44.45 47.10
C ASN A 259 2.00 43.73 46.03
N ASP A 260 1.99 44.08 44.72
CA ASP A 260 1.34 45.10 43.87
C ASP A 260 1.67 44.67 42.41
N VAL A 261 0.77 44.62 41.41
CA VAL A 261 0.21 45.67 40.52
C VAL A 261 0.64 45.46 39.04
N ASN A 262 -0.38 45.48 38.17
CA ASN A 262 -0.46 45.83 36.73
C ASN A 262 0.36 45.06 35.66
N ASP A 263 -0.35 44.54 34.64
CA ASP A 263 -0.48 45.35 33.42
C ASP A 263 -1.76 45.05 32.63
N MET A 264 -2.33 46.11 32.07
CA MET A 264 -3.65 46.21 31.45
C MET A 264 -3.49 46.56 29.98
N ALA A 265 -4.22 45.88 29.10
CA ALA A 265 -4.56 46.40 27.79
C ALA A 265 -5.97 45.92 27.40
N SER A 266 -6.86 46.88 27.27
CA SER A 266 -8.26 46.72 26.89
C SER A 266 -8.47 47.13 25.43
N GLU A 267 -9.58 46.63 24.88
CA GLU A 267 -10.27 47.00 23.62
C GLU A 267 -9.68 46.36 22.35
N THR A 268 -10.48 45.85 21.41
CA THR A 268 -11.75 46.38 20.90
C THR A 268 -12.65 45.27 20.37
N SER A 269 -13.97 45.44 20.55
CA SER A 269 -15.02 44.70 19.86
C SER A 269 -14.97 44.95 18.35
N LEU A 270 -14.81 43.88 17.57
CA LEU A 270 -15.11 43.86 16.14
C LEU A 270 -16.01 42.67 15.85
N THR A 271 -17.28 42.99 15.60
CA THR A 271 -18.20 42.16 14.83
C THR A 271 -17.61 41.97 13.43
N SER A 272 -17.32 40.73 13.04
CA SER A 272 -17.11 40.39 11.64
C SER A 272 -17.88 39.13 11.30
N ASP A 273 -18.85 39.30 10.41
CA ASP A 273 -19.54 38.24 9.69
C ASP A 273 -18.53 37.29 9.03
N ASP A 274 -18.44 36.06 9.54
CA ASP A 274 -17.76 34.98 8.82
C ASP A 274 -18.71 34.43 7.74
N HIS A 275 -18.72 35.11 6.59
CA HIS A 275 -19.22 34.53 5.36
C HIS A 275 -18.25 33.44 4.87
N GLU A 276 -18.78 32.23 4.78
CA GLU A 276 -18.15 31.04 4.20
C GLU A 276 -17.65 31.26 2.76
N PRO A 277 -16.59 30.52 2.37
CA PRO A 277 -16.49 30.00 1.01
C PRO A 277 -16.42 28.48 1.09
N LEU A 278 -17.55 27.82 1.34
CA LEU A 278 -17.66 26.37 1.14
C LEU A 278 -18.62 26.10 -0.01
N LEU A 279 -18.08 25.43 -1.03
CA LEU A 279 -18.85 24.88 -2.13
C LEU A 279 -19.88 23.91 -1.56
N THR A 280 -21.15 24.26 -1.75
CA THR A 280 -22.33 23.51 -1.34
C THR A 280 -22.36 22.15 -2.02
N SER A 281 -22.23 21.07 -1.23
CA SER A 281 -22.74 19.77 -1.63
C SER A 281 -24.14 19.62 -1.02
N SER A 282 -25.13 19.51 -1.89
CA SER A 282 -26.51 19.24 -1.52
C SER A 282 -26.62 17.88 -0.85
N MET A 283 -26.93 17.87 0.45
CA MET A 283 -27.35 16.68 1.20
C MET A 283 -28.69 16.17 0.64
N PRO A 284 -28.87 14.86 0.40
CA PRO A 284 -30.19 14.27 0.39
C PRO A 284 -30.62 13.94 1.82
N ASN A 285 -31.84 14.36 2.12
CA ASN A 285 -32.65 14.17 3.33
C ASN A 285 -32.42 12.85 4.10
N GLY A 286 -32.17 13.03 5.40
CA GLY A 286 -32.97 12.46 6.49
C GLY A 286 -33.22 10.95 6.51
N THR A 287 -32.51 10.26 7.42
CA THR A 287 -33.16 9.25 8.28
C THR A 287 -32.33 9.10 9.54
N ASP A 288 -32.83 9.68 10.62
CA ASP A 288 -32.34 9.47 11.99
C ASP A 288 -32.56 8.01 12.39
N ILE A 289 -31.48 7.32 12.79
CA ILE A 289 -31.58 6.02 13.46
C ILE A 289 -31.01 6.18 14.87
N PRO A 290 -31.81 6.06 15.94
CA PRO A 290 -31.31 6.12 17.31
C PRO A 290 -30.63 4.80 17.68
N LYS A 291 -29.40 4.87 18.24
CA LYS A 291 -28.77 3.76 18.95
C LYS A 291 -29.45 3.61 20.32
N SER A 292 -30.28 2.57 20.50
CA SER A 292 -30.83 2.21 21.81
C SER A 292 -29.92 1.20 22.50
N THR A 293 -29.46 1.56 23.70
CA THR A 293 -28.79 0.67 24.64
C THR A 293 -29.84 -0.06 25.47
N THR A 294 -29.94 -1.39 25.33
CA THR A 294 -30.57 -2.25 26.35
C THR A 294 -30.02 -3.68 26.26
N LYS A 295 -29.68 -4.24 27.42
CA LYS A 295 -29.17 -5.60 27.62
C LYS A 295 -30.33 -6.61 27.74
N ASN A 296 -30.05 -7.83 27.27
CA ASN A 296 -30.63 -9.15 27.59
C ASN A 296 -32.04 -9.50 27.06
N GLU A 297 -32.13 -10.40 26.07
CA GLU A 297 -32.54 -11.82 26.18
C GLU A 297 -32.69 -12.45 24.76
N GLU A 298 -32.83 -13.78 24.72
CA GLU A 298 -32.38 -14.74 23.70
C GLU A 298 -33.20 -14.91 22.38
N CYS A 299 -32.48 -15.47 21.37
CA CYS A 299 -32.92 -16.32 20.23
C CYS A 299 -33.75 -15.75 19.05
N ASN A 300 -33.09 -15.45 17.90
CA ASN A 300 -33.17 -16.23 16.63
C ASN A 300 -32.72 -15.44 15.37
N ALA A 301 -32.19 -16.21 14.41
CA ALA A 301 -32.10 -15.97 12.96
C ALA A 301 -30.86 -15.25 12.37
N ALA A 302 -29.92 -16.07 11.89
CA ALA A 302 -29.27 -16.05 10.58
C ALA A 302 -28.72 -14.72 10.00
N ASN A 303 -27.41 -14.75 9.68
CA ASN A 303 -26.68 -13.88 8.74
C ASN A 303 -26.24 -12.47 9.19
N GLN A 304 -25.83 -12.27 10.44
CA GLN A 304 -24.91 -11.17 10.73
C GLN A 304 -23.47 -11.69 10.66
N ALA A 305 -22.81 -11.40 9.53
CA ALA A 305 -21.38 -11.66 9.43
C ALA A 305 -20.65 -10.84 10.51
N PRO A 306 -19.62 -11.38 11.19
CA PRO A 306 -18.93 -10.68 12.25
C PRO A 306 -18.40 -9.34 11.77
N SER A 307 -18.56 -8.28 12.56
CA SER A 307 -18.03 -6.95 12.26
C SER A 307 -16.51 -7.04 12.06
N THR A 308 -15.94 -6.34 11.07
CA THR A 308 -14.48 -6.29 10.88
C THR A 308 -13.89 -5.09 11.62
N PRO A 309 -13.32 -5.27 12.83
CA PRO A 309 -12.63 -4.19 13.51
C PRO A 309 -11.34 -3.82 12.77
N PHE A 310 -10.95 -2.56 12.89
CA PHE A 310 -9.68 -2.04 12.40
C PHE A 310 -8.90 -1.33 13.53
N PRO A 311 -7.56 -1.43 13.56
CA PRO A 311 -6.68 -2.11 12.61
C PRO A 311 -6.74 -3.65 12.68
N ASN A 312 -6.35 -4.35 11.60
CA ASN A 312 -6.22 -5.81 11.56
C ASN A 312 -4.99 -6.25 10.74
N ASP A 313 -4.59 -7.51 10.86
CA ASP A 313 -3.33 -8.02 10.29
C ASP A 313 -3.41 -8.43 8.80
N TRP A 314 -4.62 -8.63 8.29
CA TRP A 314 -4.84 -9.21 6.96
C TRP A 314 -5.06 -8.13 5.89
N PHE A 315 -5.79 -7.07 6.21
CA PHE A 315 -6.22 -6.06 5.25
C PHE A 315 -5.19 -4.95 5.10
N ARG A 316 -4.86 -4.60 3.86
CA ARG A 316 -3.78 -3.64 3.57
C ARG A 316 -4.25 -2.48 2.70
N LEU A 317 -3.59 -1.33 2.88
CA LEU A 317 -3.73 -0.17 2.00
C LEU A 317 -2.51 -0.04 1.11
N GLY A 318 -2.72 0.16 -0.18
CA GLY A 318 -1.70 0.45 -1.18
C GLY A 318 -1.90 1.84 -1.77
N ILE A 319 -0.81 2.45 -2.22
CA ILE A 319 -0.83 3.74 -2.91
C ILE A 319 0.05 3.65 -4.16
N ILE A 320 -0.47 4.17 -5.28
CA ILE A 320 0.28 4.33 -6.53
C ILE A 320 0.31 5.83 -6.83
N PRO A 321 1.50 6.47 -6.84
CA PRO A 321 1.63 7.91 -7.00
C PRO A 321 1.07 8.35 -8.35
N ALA A 322 0.11 9.25 -8.29
CA ALA A 322 -0.35 10.00 -9.45
C ALA A 322 -0.74 11.43 -9.06
N GLY A 323 -0.48 11.85 -7.82
CA GLY A 323 -0.77 13.17 -7.30
C GLY A 323 0.24 14.24 -7.72
N SER A 324 -0.05 15.47 -7.34
CA SER A 324 0.95 16.55 -7.27
C SER A 324 1.79 16.44 -5.99
N THR A 325 1.18 15.92 -4.92
CA THR A 325 1.76 15.70 -3.60
C THR A 325 1.60 14.22 -3.26
N ASP A 326 2.73 13.53 -3.17
CA ASP A 326 2.83 12.09 -2.93
C ASP A 326 3.74 11.83 -1.71
N ALA A 327 3.48 12.55 -0.59
CA ALA A 327 4.31 12.49 0.61
C ALA A 327 4.29 11.09 1.21
N ILE A 328 3.13 10.42 1.22
CA ILE A 328 3.02 9.06 1.73
C ILE A 328 3.89 8.13 0.90
N VAL A 329 3.86 8.23 -0.44
CA VAL A 329 4.69 7.38 -1.32
C VAL A 329 6.18 7.62 -1.10
N LEU A 330 6.60 8.89 -0.99
CA LEU A 330 8.01 9.23 -0.75
C LEU A 330 8.49 8.74 0.61
N SER A 331 7.70 8.89 1.67
CA SER A 331 8.05 8.40 3.01
C SER A 331 8.06 6.87 3.12
N THR A 332 7.27 6.18 2.28
CA THR A 332 7.12 4.72 2.33
C THR A 332 8.08 4.00 1.38
N THR A 333 8.10 4.40 0.11
CA THR A 333 8.87 3.72 -0.95
C THR A 333 10.19 4.43 -1.29
N GLY A 334 10.39 5.66 -0.82
CA GLY A 334 11.57 6.48 -1.09
C GLY A 334 11.60 7.11 -2.49
N ILE A 335 10.68 6.74 -3.38
CA ILE A 335 10.68 7.18 -4.78
C ILE A 335 9.27 7.41 -5.29
N ARG A 336 9.06 8.50 -6.02
CA ARG A 336 7.79 8.82 -6.68
C ARG A 336 7.69 8.13 -8.04
N ASP A 337 7.64 6.81 -8.04
CA ASP A 337 7.53 5.99 -9.24
C ASP A 337 6.34 5.01 -9.17
N PRO A 338 5.33 5.15 -10.06
CA PRO A 338 4.17 4.26 -10.08
C PRO A 338 4.53 2.77 -10.24
N VAL A 339 5.57 2.47 -11.01
CA VAL A 339 6.00 1.09 -11.30
C VAL A 339 6.56 0.45 -10.03
N THR A 340 7.46 1.14 -9.32
CA THR A 340 8.00 0.71 -8.03
C THR A 340 6.89 0.47 -7.00
N SER A 341 5.92 1.39 -6.87
CA SER A 341 4.78 1.19 -5.98
C SER A 341 3.96 -0.04 -6.34
N ALA A 342 3.64 -0.23 -7.62
CA ALA A 342 2.89 -1.39 -8.10
C ALA A 342 3.64 -2.71 -7.81
N LEU A 343 4.95 -2.76 -8.04
CA LEU A 343 5.78 -3.93 -7.76
C LEU A 343 5.82 -4.26 -6.27
N ASN A 344 5.97 -3.26 -5.40
CA ASN A 344 5.91 -3.47 -3.96
C ASN A 344 4.55 -4.01 -3.50
N ILE A 345 3.45 -3.53 -4.10
CA ILE A 345 2.09 -4.00 -3.81
C ILE A 345 1.92 -5.47 -4.23
N VAL A 346 2.25 -5.84 -5.48
CA VAL A 346 2.05 -7.22 -5.97
C VAL A 346 3.00 -8.23 -5.34
N LEU A 347 4.18 -7.79 -4.89
CA LEU A 347 5.09 -8.62 -4.10
C LEU A 347 4.65 -8.76 -2.63
N GLY A 348 3.62 -8.00 -2.21
CA GLY A 348 3.10 -8.07 -0.86
C GLY A 348 4.02 -7.45 0.19
N ARG A 349 4.92 -6.55 -0.21
CA ARG A 349 5.77 -5.82 0.74
C ARG A 349 4.87 -4.98 1.65
N LYS A 350 5.17 -4.97 2.94
CA LYS A 350 4.37 -4.28 3.96
C LYS A 350 5.25 -3.37 4.81
N MET A 351 4.64 -2.30 5.28
CA MET A 351 5.18 -1.42 6.30
C MET A 351 4.06 -0.93 7.18
N LEU A 352 4.40 -0.56 8.41
CA LEU A 352 3.46 0.06 9.32
C LEU A 352 3.45 1.57 9.06
N LEU A 353 2.27 2.17 9.13
CA LEU A 353 2.08 3.61 8.95
C LEU A 353 1.31 4.13 10.16
N ASP A 354 1.91 5.10 10.84
CA ASP A 354 1.26 5.78 11.95
C ASP A 354 0.16 6.71 11.42
N ILE A 355 -1.00 6.69 12.08
CA ILE A 355 -2.17 7.49 11.70
C ILE A 355 -2.53 8.41 12.85
N ALA A 356 -2.66 9.71 12.57
CA ALA A 356 -3.12 10.69 13.54
C ALA A 356 -4.65 10.80 13.52
N GLN A 357 -5.28 10.71 14.69
CA GLN A 357 -6.69 11.06 14.86
C GLN A 357 -6.81 12.58 15.11
N VAL A 358 -7.58 13.26 14.27
CA VAL A 358 -7.89 14.67 14.38
C VAL A 358 -9.35 14.81 14.81
N VAL A 359 -9.55 15.32 16.01
CA VAL A 359 -10.88 15.49 16.61
C VAL A 359 -11.19 16.97 16.71
N ARG A 360 -12.23 17.40 15.99
CA ARG A 360 -12.74 18.78 16.05
C ARG A 360 -13.98 18.83 16.93
N TRP A 361 -13.87 19.64 17.96
CA TRP A 361 -14.96 19.99 18.86
C TRP A 361 -15.71 21.20 18.33
N LYS A 362 -17.02 21.26 18.57
CA LYS A 362 -17.78 22.50 18.37
C LYS A 362 -17.34 23.53 19.42
N ALA A 363 -17.34 24.80 19.07
CA ALA A 363 -16.98 25.89 19.98
C ALA A 363 -17.90 25.97 21.22
N SER A 364 -19.15 25.57 21.05
CA SER A 364 -20.14 25.44 22.13
C SER A 364 -20.77 24.05 22.05
N PRO A 365 -20.11 23.02 22.59
CA PRO A 365 -20.59 21.65 22.49
C PRO A 365 -21.83 21.47 23.39
N SER A 366 -22.95 21.01 22.83
CA SER A 366 -24.05 20.49 23.64
C SER A 366 -23.74 19.05 24.08
N PRO A 367 -24.35 18.53 25.16
CA PRO A 367 -24.12 17.15 25.62
C PRO A 367 -24.48 16.07 24.59
N ARG A 368 -25.21 16.42 23.54
CA ARG A 368 -25.63 15.52 22.46
C ARG A 368 -24.77 15.64 21.20
N ASP A 369 -23.88 16.64 21.14
CA ASP A 369 -23.01 16.86 19.99
C ASP A 369 -21.80 15.94 20.05
N LEU A 370 -21.73 14.98 19.12
CA LEU A 370 -20.52 14.20 18.92
C LEU A 370 -19.47 15.05 18.18
N PRO A 371 -18.18 14.91 18.54
CA PRO A 371 -17.12 15.60 17.82
C PRO A 371 -16.97 15.03 16.41
N SER A 372 -16.52 15.86 15.47
CA SER A 372 -16.17 15.36 14.13
C SER A 372 -14.75 14.79 14.15
N VAL A 373 -14.60 13.57 13.64
CA VAL A 373 -13.34 12.81 13.68
C VAL A 373 -12.84 12.59 12.27
N HIS A 374 -11.56 12.84 12.06
CA HIS A 374 -10.83 12.54 10.83
C HIS A 374 -9.51 11.85 11.15
N TYR A 375 -8.97 11.13 10.19
CA TYR A 375 -7.68 10.46 10.27
C TYR A 375 -6.74 11.00 9.21
N ALA A 376 -5.49 11.25 9.57
CA ALA A 376 -4.46 11.77 8.68
C ALA A 376 -3.24 10.85 8.68
N ALA A 377 -2.77 10.48 7.49
CA ALA A 377 -1.62 9.59 7.29
C ALA A 377 -0.30 10.32 6.96
N SER A 378 -0.34 11.62 6.65
CA SER A 378 0.84 12.39 6.24
C SER A 378 1.02 13.66 7.05
N PHE A 379 0.10 14.61 6.94
CA PHE A 379 0.17 15.87 7.68
C PHE A 379 -1.23 16.43 7.95
N ALA A 380 -1.35 17.18 9.04
CA ALA A 380 -2.45 18.09 9.32
C ALA A 380 -1.82 19.46 9.56
N GLY A 381 -2.25 20.46 8.79
CA GLY A 381 -1.66 21.79 8.79
C GLY A 381 -2.69 22.87 9.01
N PHE A 382 -2.33 23.88 9.80
CA PHE A 382 -3.08 25.10 10.00
C PHE A 382 -2.06 26.26 9.98
N VAL A 383 -2.41 27.40 9.35
CA VAL A 383 -1.52 28.55 9.02
C VAL A 383 -0.75 28.41 7.70
N ILE A 384 -0.19 29.52 7.20
CA ILE A 384 0.61 29.61 5.97
C ILE A 384 1.89 28.76 6.12
N PHE A 385 2.08 27.82 5.20
CA PHE A 385 3.27 26.98 5.05
C PHE A 385 4.38 27.66 4.25
#